data_AF-A0A927R131-F1
#
_entry.id   AF-A0A927R131-F1
#
_cell.length_a   1.000
_cell.length_b   1.000
_cell.length_c   1.000
_cell.angle_alpha   90.00
_cell.angle_beta   90.00
_cell.angle_gamma   90.00
#
_symmetry.space_group_name_H-M   'P 1'
#
loop_
_entity.id
_entity.type
_entity.pdbx_description
1 polymer ?
#
loop_
_entity_poly.entity_id
_entity_poly.type
_entity_poly.pdbx_seq_one_letter_code
_entity_poly.pdbx_strand_id
1 'polypeptide(L)'
;MARLPSGAVRVLPTGPFPALTRTPPQAPTDRTGTSVPLQPLTRRTQGSVGGVPPVVQPGPQPTGGGFRTTPRRVLRREDRTALETFLAQHPEGSASITVALRAALEDVLARDADAELSERELAAVQAVLARRDVQRLTGGVRTGANLGQQPVTAPGPVPTEKPVDPFAEQVAAIAQEVSDNAGPFTAFILRHLARIGSTELSTPRLIEVVEEVGTRLYALAMGEDLTDDSPYARLAREIAGAVEQPGQLQQTLGMHAPPAIPRAQIERLNRFLSDHPQLVAAFRRNGLSFKFNADLARKIGGLYTHGDKTIHMEELPGLAPEVFLRLFLHEAGHATFQRALLRGQELPAILDKADGLNLLIRLENVGRTMADPSGPAQSLLGRPQLEHLQEELTTIQETLEDQAPVAAFEQLSADAQRMYRAWLVLRESGGAGLLAIALVGFASEGERRIYQADTFIEFLAEVFMQTAMGDIAVHLRRVLDEEGDSPIGQAWAAVRDILVKYAVPILRAPTRS
;
A
#
# COMPACT_ATOMS: atom_id res chain seq x y z
N MET A 1 45.07 45.90 -49.81
CA MET A 1 46.07 45.64 -48.75
C MET A 1 45.29 45.15 -47.54
N ALA A 2 45.51 44.01 -46.87
CA ALA A 2 46.53 42.97 -46.92
C ALA A 2 45.90 41.64 -46.43
N ARG A 3 46.67 40.56 -46.53
CA ARG A 3 46.29 39.13 -46.58
C ARG A 3 45.85 38.50 -45.24
N LEU A 4 45.07 37.41 -45.37
CA LEU A 4 44.86 36.33 -44.40
C LEU A 4 46.17 35.61 -44.01
N PRO A 5 46.16 34.84 -42.90
CA PRO A 5 46.36 33.40 -43.08
C PRO A 5 45.49 32.47 -42.23
N SER A 6 45.44 31.24 -42.76
CA SER A 6 44.80 29.99 -42.38
C SER A 6 45.03 29.44 -40.96
N GLY A 7 44.07 28.62 -40.53
CA GLY A 7 44.24 27.53 -39.56
C GLY A 7 42.99 26.63 -39.58
N ALA A 8 42.89 25.69 -40.52
CA ALA A 8 43.25 24.27 -40.36
C ALA A 8 42.21 23.44 -39.58
N VAL A 9 41.30 22.86 -40.36
CA VAL A 9 40.40 21.75 -40.00
C VAL A 9 41.24 20.49 -39.75
N ARG A 10 40.97 19.77 -38.65
CA ARG A 10 41.40 18.38 -38.47
C ARG A 10 40.19 17.51 -38.13
N VAL A 11 39.86 16.66 -39.10
CA VAL A 11 38.99 15.48 -38.99
C VAL A 11 39.86 14.28 -38.65
N LEU A 12 39.25 13.27 -37.98
CA LEU A 12 39.54 11.82 -37.94
C LEU A 12 39.64 11.28 -36.48
N PRO A 13 39.40 9.98 -36.20
CA PRO A 13 38.54 9.00 -36.88
C PRO A 13 37.67 8.15 -35.91
N THR A 14 36.66 7.50 -36.49
CA THR A 14 35.91 6.36 -35.95
C THR A 14 36.76 5.08 -35.90
N GLY A 15 36.77 4.35 -34.77
CA GLY A 15 37.37 3.02 -34.62
C GLY A 15 37.21 2.42 -33.21
N PRO A 16 37.24 1.08 -33.03
CA PRO A 16 36.27 0.35 -32.20
C PRO A 16 36.69 0.07 -30.74
N PHE A 17 35.65 -0.21 -29.93
CA PHE A 17 35.69 -0.65 -28.52
C PHE A 17 36.47 -1.97 -28.31
N PRO A 18 37.30 -2.08 -27.26
CA PRO A 18 37.79 -3.38 -26.79
C PRO A 18 36.79 -4.03 -25.82
N ALA A 19 36.56 -5.32 -26.06
CA ALA A 19 35.83 -6.22 -25.19
C ALA A 19 36.57 -6.43 -23.86
N LEU A 20 35.85 -6.29 -22.74
CA LEU A 20 36.32 -6.70 -21.42
C LEU A 20 35.84 -8.13 -21.13
N THR A 21 36.76 -9.08 -21.19
CA THR A 21 36.61 -10.44 -20.67
C THR A 21 36.64 -10.38 -19.13
N ARG A 22 35.55 -10.83 -18.49
CA ARG A 22 35.52 -11.08 -17.03
C ARG A 22 35.86 -12.53 -16.74
N THR A 23 37.01 -12.74 -16.11
CA THR A 23 37.40 -13.98 -15.45
C THR A 23 36.68 -14.10 -14.11
N PRO A 24 36.15 -15.27 -13.72
CA PRO A 24 35.52 -15.46 -12.41
C PRO A 24 36.59 -15.60 -11.30
N PRO A 25 36.36 -15.07 -10.08
CA PRO A 25 37.26 -15.29 -8.96
C PRO A 25 37.07 -16.69 -8.36
N GLN A 26 38.21 -17.33 -8.08
CA GLN A 26 38.34 -18.61 -7.38
C GLN A 26 37.99 -18.47 -5.89
N ALA A 27 37.44 -19.56 -5.34
CA ALA A 27 37.17 -19.73 -3.91
C ALA A 27 38.48 -19.85 -3.10
N PRO A 28 38.54 -19.29 -1.87
CA PRO A 28 39.54 -19.67 -0.90
C PRO A 28 39.03 -20.77 0.05
N THR A 29 39.83 -21.82 0.15
CA THR A 29 39.75 -22.92 1.12
C THR A 29 40.24 -22.50 2.52
N ASP A 30 39.53 -23.00 3.54
CA ASP A 30 39.89 -23.32 4.93
C ASP A 30 41.07 -22.61 5.62
N ARG A 31 40.78 -22.06 6.82
CA ARG A 31 41.44 -22.47 8.09
C ARG A 31 40.80 -21.85 9.34
N THR A 32 40.30 -22.73 10.21
CA THR A 32 40.45 -22.77 11.68
C THR A 32 40.52 -21.45 12.47
N GLY A 33 39.51 -21.20 13.30
CA GLY A 33 39.55 -20.18 14.35
C GLY A 33 38.39 -20.29 15.35
N THR A 34 38.69 -20.93 16.47
CA THR A 34 38.06 -20.91 17.81
C THR A 34 36.87 -19.96 18.02
N SER A 35 35.69 -20.54 18.30
CA SER A 35 34.49 -19.86 18.78
C SER A 35 34.53 -19.62 20.29
N VAL A 36 34.41 -18.36 20.71
CA VAL A 36 34.16 -17.94 22.11
C VAL A 36 32.65 -17.71 22.29
N PRO A 37 31.99 -18.21 23.37
CA PRO A 37 30.56 -18.01 23.57
C PRO A 37 30.28 -16.67 24.26
N LEU A 38 29.39 -15.87 23.70
CA LEU A 38 28.78 -14.72 24.38
C LEU A 38 27.55 -15.19 25.17
N GLN A 39 27.63 -15.06 26.49
CA GLN A 39 26.50 -15.22 27.41
C GLN A 39 25.55 -14.00 27.36
N PRO A 40 24.26 -14.19 27.68
CA PRO A 40 23.27 -13.13 27.71
C PRO A 40 23.33 -12.31 29.01
N LEU A 41 23.30 -10.98 28.88
CA LEU A 41 23.12 -10.06 30.00
C LEU A 41 21.66 -10.08 30.47
N THR A 42 21.48 -10.46 31.74
CA THR A 42 20.24 -10.32 32.51
C THR A 42 20.38 -9.23 33.57
N ARG A 43 19.21 -8.75 34.03
CA ARG A 43 18.87 -7.83 35.15
C ARG A 43 18.76 -6.35 34.81
N ARG A 44 17.61 -5.69 35.01
CA ARG A 44 16.67 -5.46 36.16
C ARG A 44 17.00 -4.19 36.94
N THR A 45 16.09 -3.22 36.86
CA THR A 45 15.58 -2.34 37.94
C THR A 45 14.42 -1.53 37.32
N GLN A 46 13.15 -1.88 37.57
CA GLN A 46 12.28 -1.43 38.67
C GLN A 46 12.18 0.09 38.86
N GLY A 47 11.00 0.61 38.52
CA GLY A 47 10.47 1.93 38.89
C GLY A 47 9.04 2.11 38.35
N SER A 48 8.02 1.83 39.16
CA SER A 48 6.60 2.11 38.89
C SER A 48 6.33 3.63 38.94
N VAL A 49 5.31 4.21 38.29
CA VAL A 49 3.89 4.29 38.69
C VAL A 49 3.10 4.93 37.51
N GLY A 50 1.87 4.48 37.22
CA GLY A 50 0.92 5.25 36.39
C GLY A 50 -0.17 4.39 35.74
N GLY A 51 -1.35 4.30 36.35
CA GLY A 51 -2.41 3.33 36.08
C GLY A 51 -2.99 3.30 34.65
N VAL A 52 -3.22 2.07 34.18
CA VAL A 52 -4.06 1.70 33.01
C VAL A 52 -5.28 0.93 33.57
N PRO A 53 -6.51 1.17 33.07
CA PRO A 53 -7.70 0.46 33.56
C PRO A 53 -7.69 -1.04 33.18
N PRO A 54 -8.42 -1.90 33.90
CA PRO A 54 -8.26 -3.35 33.83
C PRO A 54 -8.73 -3.93 32.51
N VAL A 55 -7.85 -4.73 31.90
CA VAL A 55 -8.20 -5.73 30.88
C VAL A 55 -9.13 -6.76 31.51
N VAL A 56 -10.30 -6.93 30.92
CA VAL A 56 -11.25 -8.00 31.24
C VAL A 56 -10.56 -9.34 30.99
N GLN A 57 -10.30 -10.11 32.06
CA GLN A 57 -9.87 -11.50 31.93
C GLN A 57 -11.00 -12.33 31.30
N PRO A 58 -10.73 -13.14 30.27
CA PRO A 58 -11.67 -14.18 29.88
C PRO A 58 -11.78 -15.20 31.02
N GLY A 59 -13.01 -15.51 31.40
CA GLY A 59 -13.32 -16.47 32.46
C GLY A 59 -12.79 -17.88 32.17
N PRO A 60 -12.84 -18.79 33.16
CA PRO A 60 -12.25 -20.12 33.08
C PRO A 60 -12.85 -20.92 31.92
N GLN A 61 -11.99 -21.41 31.03
CA GLN A 61 -12.36 -22.39 30.01
C GLN A 61 -12.90 -23.65 30.69
N PRO A 62 -14.05 -24.19 30.25
CA PRO A 62 -14.53 -25.47 30.74
C PRO A 62 -13.60 -26.57 30.20
N THR A 63 -12.93 -27.27 31.10
CA THR A 63 -12.32 -28.58 30.83
C THR A 63 -13.43 -29.61 30.62
N GLY A 64 -14.03 -29.59 29.43
CA GLY A 64 -14.93 -30.63 28.97
C GLY A 64 -14.14 -31.64 28.16
N GLY A 65 -13.86 -32.82 28.74
CA GLY A 65 -13.43 -33.99 28.00
C GLY A 65 -14.55 -34.45 27.06
N GLY A 66 -14.56 -33.93 25.84
CA GLY A 66 -15.42 -34.36 24.77
C GLY A 66 -14.72 -35.44 23.96
N PHE A 67 -15.34 -36.62 23.85
CA PHE A 67 -15.00 -37.60 22.84
C PHE A 67 -14.90 -36.90 21.48
N ARG A 68 -13.70 -36.87 20.88
CA ARG A 68 -13.54 -36.51 19.47
C ARG A 68 -14.27 -37.58 18.65
N THR A 69 -15.55 -37.38 18.39
CA THR A 69 -16.25 -38.13 17.35
C THR A 69 -15.52 -37.83 16.06
N THR A 70 -14.95 -38.84 15.42
CA THR A 70 -14.34 -38.70 14.10
C THR A 70 -15.35 -37.98 13.20
N PRO A 71 -15.00 -36.82 12.60
CA PRO A 71 -15.95 -36.10 11.76
C PRO A 71 -16.46 -37.03 10.67
N ARG A 72 -17.78 -37.08 10.48
CA ARG A 72 -18.41 -37.88 9.42
C ARG A 72 -17.76 -37.50 8.09
N ARG A 73 -17.08 -38.45 7.45
CA ARG A 73 -16.41 -38.30 6.15
C ARG A 73 -17.41 -38.47 5.01
N VAL A 74 -18.56 -37.82 5.10
CA VAL A 74 -19.62 -37.91 4.09
C VAL A 74 -19.62 -36.63 3.27
N LEU A 75 -19.72 -36.76 1.94
CA LEU A 75 -19.76 -35.61 1.03
C LEU A 75 -21.08 -34.86 1.19
N ARG A 76 -21.03 -33.60 1.64
CA ARG A 76 -22.23 -32.76 1.77
C ARG A 76 -22.87 -32.56 0.39
N ARG A 77 -24.21 -32.40 0.35
CA ARG A 77 -24.95 -32.18 -0.90
C ARG A 77 -24.42 -30.97 -1.68
N GLU A 78 -24.10 -29.88 -0.98
CA GLU A 78 -23.57 -28.65 -1.58
C GLU A 78 -22.20 -28.89 -2.25
N ASP A 79 -21.33 -29.65 -1.57
CA ASP A 79 -20.02 -30.03 -2.11
C ASP A 79 -20.15 -30.96 -3.31
N ARG A 80 -21.09 -31.90 -3.28
CA ARG A 80 -21.40 -32.78 -4.41
C ARG A 80 -21.82 -31.96 -5.64
N THR A 81 -22.82 -31.08 -5.51
CA THR A 81 -23.29 -30.23 -6.60
C THR A 81 -22.18 -29.33 -7.14
N ALA A 82 -21.34 -28.79 -6.26
CA ALA A 82 -20.25 -27.95 -6.69
C ALA A 82 -19.13 -28.73 -7.41
N LEU A 83 -18.85 -29.95 -6.98
CA LEU A 83 -17.90 -30.85 -7.63
C LEU A 83 -18.39 -31.25 -9.03
N GLU A 84 -19.66 -31.64 -9.17
CA GLU A 84 -20.30 -31.92 -10.46
C GLU A 84 -20.20 -30.73 -11.41
N THR A 85 -20.56 -29.53 -10.92
CA THR A 85 -20.49 -28.28 -11.70
C THR A 85 -19.05 -28.00 -12.16
N PHE A 86 -18.08 -28.16 -11.25
CA PHE A 86 -16.68 -27.91 -11.55
C PHE A 86 -16.11 -28.89 -12.58
N LEU A 87 -16.43 -30.20 -12.47
CA LEU A 87 -15.99 -31.22 -13.42
C LEU A 87 -16.64 -31.04 -14.80
N ALA A 88 -17.89 -30.58 -14.85
CA ALA A 88 -18.60 -30.28 -16.10
C ALA A 88 -18.00 -29.07 -16.83
N GLN A 89 -17.49 -28.08 -16.09
CA GLN A 89 -16.79 -26.91 -16.67
C GLN A 89 -15.40 -27.24 -17.22
N HIS A 90 -14.83 -28.40 -16.86
CA HIS A 90 -13.47 -28.80 -17.27
C HIS A 90 -13.46 -30.20 -17.91
N PRO A 91 -14.24 -30.46 -18.99
CA PRO A 91 -14.48 -31.80 -19.51
C PRO A 91 -13.21 -32.50 -20.02
N GLU A 92 -12.25 -31.76 -20.57
CA GLU A 92 -10.97 -32.30 -21.05
C GLU A 92 -9.90 -32.43 -19.94
N GLY A 93 -10.28 -32.16 -18.68
CA GLY A 93 -9.37 -32.04 -17.56
C GLY A 93 -8.76 -30.65 -17.46
N SER A 94 -8.01 -30.45 -16.38
CA SER A 94 -7.16 -29.26 -16.20
C SER A 94 -5.76 -29.72 -15.83
N ALA A 95 -4.75 -28.88 -16.00
CA ALA A 95 -3.40 -29.20 -15.55
C ALA A 95 -3.33 -29.54 -14.05
N SER A 96 -4.33 -29.15 -13.26
CA SER A 96 -4.43 -29.45 -11.83
C SER A 96 -5.23 -30.70 -11.49
N ILE A 97 -5.96 -31.31 -12.45
CA ILE A 97 -6.75 -32.54 -12.25
C ILE A 97 -6.19 -33.63 -13.15
N THR A 98 -5.44 -34.56 -12.57
CA THR A 98 -4.95 -35.74 -13.30
C THR A 98 -6.10 -36.67 -13.68
N VAL A 99 -5.91 -37.51 -14.70
CA VAL A 99 -6.90 -38.53 -15.11
C VAL A 99 -7.26 -39.44 -13.92
N ALA A 100 -6.27 -39.81 -13.11
CA ALA A 100 -6.47 -40.60 -11.90
C ALA A 100 -7.31 -39.87 -10.84
N LEU A 101 -7.05 -38.57 -10.63
CA LEU A 101 -7.83 -37.75 -9.69
C LEU A 101 -9.28 -37.59 -10.16
N ARG A 102 -9.50 -37.34 -11.46
CA ARG A 102 -10.85 -37.26 -12.05
C ARG A 102 -11.61 -38.57 -11.86
N ALA A 103 -10.99 -39.71 -12.19
CA ALA A 103 -11.62 -41.02 -12.03
C ALA A 103 -12.01 -41.29 -10.57
N ALA A 104 -11.16 -40.93 -9.61
CA ALA A 104 -11.48 -41.06 -8.19
C ALA A 104 -12.69 -40.19 -7.77
N LEU A 105 -12.80 -38.97 -8.31
CA LEU A 105 -13.92 -38.08 -8.02
C LEU A 105 -15.23 -38.56 -8.66
N GLU A 106 -15.16 -39.06 -9.90
CA GLU A 106 -16.32 -39.64 -10.60
C GLU A 106 -16.85 -40.89 -9.86
N ASP A 107 -15.95 -41.73 -9.34
CA ASP A 107 -16.31 -42.86 -8.49
C ASP A 107 -16.97 -42.42 -7.18
N VAL A 108 -16.43 -41.39 -6.51
CA VAL A 108 -17.05 -40.79 -5.33
C VAL A 108 -18.45 -40.22 -5.63
N LEU A 109 -18.62 -39.54 -6.76
CA LEU A 109 -19.90 -38.97 -7.18
C LEU A 109 -20.94 -40.03 -7.53
N ALA A 110 -20.52 -41.18 -8.07
CA ALA A 110 -21.40 -42.29 -8.44
C ALA A 110 -21.92 -43.09 -7.24
N ARG A 111 -21.29 -42.97 -6.07
CA ARG A 111 -21.72 -43.63 -4.83
C ARG A 111 -22.92 -42.91 -4.19
N ASP A 112 -23.61 -43.62 -3.30
CA ASP A 112 -24.72 -43.08 -2.51
C ASP A 112 -24.31 -41.84 -1.71
N ALA A 113 -25.29 -40.98 -1.40
CA ALA A 113 -25.03 -39.71 -0.74
C ALA A 113 -24.43 -39.85 0.66
N ASP A 114 -24.75 -40.96 1.33
CA ASP A 114 -24.32 -41.27 2.70
C ASP A 114 -23.06 -42.15 2.77
N ALA A 115 -22.43 -42.45 1.62
CA ALA A 115 -21.21 -43.26 1.59
C ALA A 115 -20.05 -42.54 2.31
N GLU A 116 -19.36 -43.27 3.19
CA GLU A 116 -18.14 -42.76 3.82
C GLU A 116 -16.99 -42.71 2.81
N LEU A 117 -16.29 -41.58 2.80
CA LEU A 117 -15.09 -41.38 2.01
C LEU A 117 -13.87 -41.90 2.76
N SER A 118 -13.00 -42.59 2.05
CA SER A 118 -11.63 -42.82 2.52
C SER A 118 -10.88 -41.49 2.67
N GLU A 119 -9.79 -41.48 3.44
CA GLU A 119 -8.96 -40.28 3.62
C GLU A 119 -8.45 -39.73 2.29
N ARG A 120 -8.14 -40.64 1.37
CA ARG A 120 -7.64 -40.31 0.05
C ARG A 120 -8.71 -39.67 -0.83
N GLU A 121 -9.93 -40.19 -0.79
CA GLU A 121 -11.08 -39.63 -1.52
C GLU A 121 -11.49 -38.27 -0.95
N LEU A 122 -11.47 -38.13 0.38
CA LEU A 122 -11.72 -36.87 1.03
C LEU A 122 -10.67 -35.82 0.63
N ALA A 123 -9.38 -36.18 0.64
CA ALA A 123 -8.30 -35.30 0.19
C ALA A 123 -8.45 -34.90 -1.29
N ALA A 124 -8.88 -35.83 -2.15
CA ALA A 124 -9.16 -35.56 -3.56
C ALA A 124 -10.29 -34.53 -3.74
N VAL A 125 -11.42 -34.75 -3.06
CA VAL A 125 -12.56 -33.83 -3.08
C VAL A 125 -12.12 -32.45 -2.59
N GLN A 126 -11.45 -32.39 -1.44
CA GLN A 126 -10.99 -31.15 -0.82
C GLN A 126 -10.03 -30.38 -1.72
N ALA A 127 -9.11 -31.06 -2.42
CA ALA A 127 -8.21 -30.42 -3.35
C ALA A 127 -8.95 -29.72 -4.51
N VAL A 128 -10.00 -30.36 -5.04
CA VAL A 128 -10.80 -29.78 -6.12
C VAL A 128 -11.71 -28.65 -5.63
N LEU A 129 -12.32 -28.78 -4.46
CA LEU A 129 -13.10 -27.69 -3.86
C LEU A 129 -12.20 -26.48 -3.53
N ALA A 130 -11.00 -26.72 -3.00
CA ALA A 130 -10.01 -25.67 -2.79
C ALA A 130 -9.62 -24.98 -4.10
N ARG A 131 -9.40 -25.74 -5.19
CA ARG A 131 -9.13 -25.18 -6.52
C ARG A 131 -10.26 -24.29 -7.03
N ARG A 132 -11.51 -24.74 -6.90
CA ARG A 132 -12.71 -23.95 -7.22
C ARG A 132 -12.71 -22.64 -6.43
N ASP A 133 -12.40 -22.70 -5.15
CA ASP A 133 -12.43 -21.55 -4.25
C ASP A 133 -11.28 -20.56 -4.52
N VAL A 134 -10.09 -21.06 -4.88
CA VAL A 134 -9.02 -20.24 -5.46
C VAL A 134 -9.54 -19.49 -6.69
N GLN A 135 -10.17 -20.17 -7.64
CA GLN A 135 -10.72 -19.51 -8.84
C GLN A 135 -11.77 -18.45 -8.51
N ARG A 136 -12.61 -18.68 -7.48
CA ARG A 136 -13.60 -17.69 -7.02
C ARG A 136 -12.93 -16.43 -6.46
N LEU A 137 -11.92 -16.59 -5.60
CA LEU A 137 -11.19 -15.45 -5.02
C LEU A 137 -10.45 -14.67 -6.10
N THR A 138 -9.80 -15.37 -7.04
CA THR A 138 -8.91 -14.74 -8.04
C THR A 138 -9.63 -14.31 -9.32
N GLY A 139 -10.87 -14.74 -9.53
CA GLY A 139 -11.60 -14.51 -10.78
C GLY A 139 -11.05 -15.33 -11.95
N GLY A 140 -10.38 -16.45 -11.67
CA GLY A 140 -9.80 -17.34 -12.69
C GLY A 140 -8.48 -16.85 -13.31
N VAL A 141 -7.97 -15.69 -12.90
CA VAL A 141 -6.60 -15.27 -13.23
C VAL A 141 -5.65 -16.32 -12.64
N ARG A 142 -4.59 -16.67 -13.39
CA ARG A 142 -3.51 -17.56 -12.92
C ARG A 142 -2.66 -16.85 -11.86
N THR A 143 -3.28 -16.44 -10.77
CA THR A 143 -2.58 -16.04 -9.55
C THR A 143 -2.37 -17.28 -8.68
N GLY A 144 -1.14 -17.52 -8.22
CA GLY A 144 -0.82 -18.62 -7.31
C GLY A 144 0.35 -19.51 -7.72
N ALA A 145 0.94 -19.32 -8.91
CA ALA A 145 2.14 -20.08 -9.29
C ALA A 145 3.35 -19.67 -8.44
N ASN A 146 3.44 -18.38 -8.08
CA ASN A 146 4.54 -17.82 -7.29
C ASN A 146 4.17 -17.61 -5.82
N LEU A 147 2.89 -17.40 -5.49
CA LEU A 147 2.44 -17.19 -4.08
C LEU A 147 2.66 -18.43 -3.21
N GLY A 148 2.58 -19.64 -3.78
CA GLY A 148 2.86 -20.89 -3.07
C GLY A 148 4.34 -21.30 -3.04
N GLN A 149 5.23 -20.52 -3.67
CA GLN A 149 6.65 -20.86 -3.86
C GLN A 149 7.61 -19.74 -3.48
N GLN A 150 7.36 -18.87 -2.51
CA GLN A 150 8.37 -17.85 -2.16
C GLN A 150 9.54 -18.43 -1.34
N PRO A 151 10.77 -18.57 -1.89
CA PRO A 151 11.99 -18.41 -1.13
C PRO A 151 12.24 -16.91 -0.87
N VAL A 152 12.82 -16.62 0.29
CA VAL A 152 13.37 -15.30 0.65
C VAL A 152 14.37 -14.87 -0.42
N THR A 153 14.09 -13.81 -1.20
CA THR A 153 15.03 -13.28 -2.20
C THR A 153 15.63 -11.93 -1.84
N ALA A 154 16.92 -11.86 -2.17
CA ALA A 154 17.93 -10.82 -1.95
C ALA A 154 17.74 -9.58 -2.86
N PRO A 155 18.47 -8.47 -2.61
CA PRO A 155 18.16 -7.15 -3.16
C PRO A 155 18.70 -6.95 -4.58
N GLY A 156 17.90 -6.27 -5.41
CA GLY A 156 18.26 -5.74 -6.73
C GLY A 156 18.72 -4.27 -6.69
N PRO A 157 19.33 -3.76 -7.78
CA PRO A 157 20.19 -2.58 -7.76
C PRO A 157 19.45 -1.24 -7.79
N VAL A 158 20.11 -0.23 -7.20
CA VAL A 158 19.73 1.18 -7.12
C VAL A 158 20.13 1.92 -8.40
N PRO A 159 19.29 2.83 -8.90
CA PRO A 159 19.76 4.02 -9.61
C PRO A 159 19.39 5.30 -8.86
N THR A 160 20.42 6.11 -8.62
CA THR A 160 20.40 7.52 -8.25
C THR A 160 19.96 8.39 -9.42
N GLU A 161 19.11 9.39 -9.17
CA GLU A 161 19.30 10.79 -9.56
C GLU A 161 18.13 11.66 -9.07
N LYS A 162 18.43 12.78 -8.42
CA LYS A 162 17.44 13.81 -8.04
C LYS A 162 17.12 14.67 -9.27
N PRO A 163 15.86 15.00 -9.53
CA PRO A 163 15.54 16.10 -10.43
C PRO A 163 16.05 17.42 -9.81
N VAL A 164 16.78 18.22 -10.59
CA VAL A 164 17.01 19.63 -10.27
C VAL A 164 15.79 20.40 -10.76
N ASP A 165 15.07 21.02 -9.84
CA ASP A 165 13.95 21.90 -10.13
C ASP A 165 14.50 23.22 -10.72
N PRO A 166 14.19 23.57 -11.98
CA PRO A 166 14.64 24.85 -12.58
C PRO A 166 14.08 26.07 -11.84
N PHE A 167 13.04 25.90 -11.01
CA PHE A 167 12.53 26.95 -10.12
C PHE A 167 13.45 27.19 -8.92
N ALA A 168 14.22 26.20 -8.47
CA ALA A 168 15.09 26.31 -7.30
C ALA A 168 16.28 27.27 -7.55
N GLU A 169 16.85 27.27 -8.75
CA GLU A 169 17.96 28.16 -9.12
C GLU A 169 17.50 29.62 -9.20
N GLN A 170 16.32 29.87 -9.79
CA GLN A 170 15.75 31.23 -9.88
C GLN A 170 15.32 31.77 -8.51
N VAL A 171 14.75 30.90 -7.64
CA VAL A 171 14.44 31.25 -6.24
C VAL A 171 15.72 31.57 -5.47
N ALA A 172 16.79 30.80 -5.64
CA ALA A 172 18.07 31.04 -4.96
C ALA A 172 18.73 32.36 -5.41
N ALA A 173 18.68 32.69 -6.70
CA ALA A 173 19.20 33.96 -7.22
C ALA A 173 18.43 35.18 -6.67
N ILE A 174 17.10 35.12 -6.66
CA ILE A 174 16.26 36.22 -6.14
C ILE A 174 16.40 36.31 -4.62
N ALA A 175 16.47 35.19 -3.89
CA ALA A 175 16.63 35.18 -2.44
C ALA A 175 17.96 35.80 -1.96
N GLN A 176 18.99 35.84 -2.82
CA GLN A 176 20.26 36.51 -2.52
C GLN A 176 20.22 38.03 -2.71
N GLU A 177 19.26 38.54 -3.49
CA GLU A 177 19.18 39.95 -3.87
C GLU A 177 18.10 40.74 -3.11
N VAL A 178 17.22 40.06 -2.39
CA VAL A 178 16.14 40.69 -1.60
C VAL A 178 16.56 40.91 -0.14
N SER A 179 16.02 41.96 0.49
CA SER A 179 16.25 42.25 1.91
C SER A 179 15.93 41.09 2.87
N ASP A 180 16.58 41.11 4.05
CA ASP A 180 16.41 40.09 5.12
C ASP A 180 14.95 39.91 5.56
N ASN A 181 14.13 40.96 5.48
CA ASN A 181 12.71 40.90 5.84
C ASN A 181 11.86 40.17 4.79
N ALA A 182 12.26 40.21 3.52
CA ALA A 182 11.54 39.58 2.41
C ALA A 182 12.06 38.18 2.07
N GLY A 183 13.34 37.90 2.36
CA GLY A 183 14.01 36.62 2.10
C GLY A 183 13.24 35.38 2.56
N PRO A 184 12.67 35.34 3.78
CA PRO A 184 11.87 34.21 4.26
C PRO A 184 10.60 33.93 3.43
N PHE A 185 10.08 34.94 2.72
CA PHE A 185 8.81 34.88 1.98
C PHE A 185 9.00 34.73 0.47
N THR A 186 10.22 34.86 -0.05
CA THR A 186 10.55 34.84 -1.49
C THR A 186 9.95 33.67 -2.24
N ALA A 187 10.19 32.45 -1.78
CA ALA A 187 9.67 31.25 -2.44
C ALA A 187 8.13 31.20 -2.45
N PHE A 188 7.46 31.79 -1.45
CA PHE A 188 6.01 31.82 -1.34
C PHE A 188 5.39 32.86 -2.29
N ILE A 189 5.96 34.06 -2.33
CA ILE A 189 5.51 35.14 -3.21
C ILE A 189 5.64 34.71 -4.67
N LEU A 190 6.79 34.13 -5.05
CA LEU A 190 7.06 33.68 -6.42
C LEU A 190 6.09 32.58 -6.87
N ARG A 191 5.77 31.61 -6.00
CA ARG A 191 4.77 30.57 -6.31
C ARG A 191 3.37 31.16 -6.46
N HIS A 192 3.01 32.13 -5.62
CA HIS A 192 1.70 32.78 -5.70
C HIS A 192 1.55 33.56 -7.01
N LEU A 193 2.59 34.31 -7.41
CA LEU A 193 2.64 35.03 -8.68
C LEU A 193 2.54 34.11 -9.90
N ALA A 194 3.23 32.97 -9.87
CA ALA A 194 3.15 31.95 -10.92
C ALA A 194 1.73 31.38 -11.06
N ARG A 195 1.05 31.13 -9.94
CA ARG A 195 -0.33 30.60 -9.91
C ARG A 195 -1.36 31.56 -10.52
N ILE A 196 -1.20 32.87 -10.32
CA ILE A 196 -2.10 33.88 -10.87
C ILE A 196 -1.74 34.28 -12.31
N GLY A 197 -0.81 33.56 -12.95
CA GLY A 197 -0.40 33.78 -14.34
C GLY A 197 0.49 35.00 -14.55
N SER A 198 1.13 35.52 -13.50
CA SER A 198 1.98 36.72 -13.57
C SER A 198 3.41 36.37 -14.01
N THR A 199 3.57 35.61 -15.09
CA THR A 199 4.85 35.07 -15.57
C THR A 199 5.65 36.04 -16.45
N GLU A 200 5.13 37.23 -16.75
CA GLU A 200 5.74 38.20 -17.68
C GLU A 200 6.58 39.29 -16.99
N LEU A 201 6.91 39.14 -15.71
CA LEU A 201 7.73 40.11 -14.99
C LEU A 201 9.22 39.90 -15.27
N SER A 202 9.96 40.98 -15.54
CA SER A 202 11.41 40.95 -15.61
C SER A 202 12.02 40.68 -14.22
N THR A 203 13.21 40.09 -14.15
CA THR A 203 13.90 39.78 -12.88
C THR A 203 13.99 40.97 -11.92
N PRO A 204 14.37 42.20 -12.35
CA PRO A 204 14.39 43.36 -11.45
C PRO A 204 13.01 43.72 -10.90
N ARG A 205 11.96 43.59 -11.72
CA ARG A 205 10.59 43.88 -11.30
C ARG A 205 10.06 42.81 -10.34
N LEU A 206 10.48 41.57 -10.54
CA LEU A 206 10.15 40.45 -9.66
C LEU A 206 10.78 40.60 -8.28
N ILE A 207 12.04 41.04 -8.20
CA ILE A 207 12.73 41.38 -6.95
C ILE A 207 11.96 42.46 -6.19
N GLU A 208 11.61 43.58 -6.85
CA GLU A 208 10.84 44.67 -6.23
C GLU A 208 9.48 44.16 -5.67
N VAL A 209 8.76 43.35 -6.43
CA VAL A 209 7.49 42.77 -5.98
C VAL A 209 7.70 41.87 -4.76
N VAL A 210 8.76 41.05 -4.76
CA VAL A 210 9.09 40.18 -3.62
C VAL A 210 9.46 41.01 -2.39
N GLU A 211 10.23 42.09 -2.53
CA GLU A 211 10.58 42.96 -1.41
C GLU A 211 9.38 43.69 -0.82
N GLU A 212 8.55 44.30 -1.67
CA GLU A 212 7.40 45.08 -1.25
C GLU A 212 6.30 44.19 -0.62
N VAL A 213 6.07 43.00 -1.17
CA VAL A 213 5.11 42.03 -0.63
C VAL A 213 5.69 41.35 0.61
N GLY A 214 6.97 40.98 0.61
CA GLY A 214 7.65 40.34 1.73
C GLY A 214 7.69 41.21 2.98
N THR A 215 8.00 42.50 2.82
CA THR A 215 7.97 43.48 3.91
C THR A 215 6.58 43.61 4.53
N ARG A 216 5.53 43.60 3.71
CA ARG A 216 4.14 43.67 4.18
C ARG A 216 3.66 42.37 4.82
N LEU A 217 4.11 41.22 4.33
CA LEU A 217 3.88 39.93 4.98
C LEU A 217 4.58 39.85 6.34
N TYR A 218 5.78 40.41 6.46
CA TYR A 218 6.47 40.54 7.73
C TYR A 218 5.70 41.42 8.71
N ALA A 219 5.21 42.59 8.27
CA ALA A 219 4.37 43.49 9.08
C ALA A 219 3.09 42.79 9.58
N LEU A 220 2.37 42.10 8.70
CA LEU A 220 1.21 41.28 9.09
C LEU A 220 1.58 40.18 10.10
N ALA A 221 2.73 39.53 9.93
CA ALA A 221 3.21 38.50 10.86
C ALA A 221 3.54 39.08 12.25
N MET A 222 3.89 40.36 12.33
CA MET A 222 4.11 41.11 13.58
C MET A 222 2.82 41.70 14.17
N GLY A 223 1.66 41.47 13.53
CA GLY A 223 0.35 41.93 14.00
C GLY A 223 0.00 43.36 13.59
N GLU A 224 0.71 43.93 12.61
CA GLU A 224 0.38 45.24 12.06
C GLU A 224 -0.73 45.11 11.00
N ASP A 225 -1.67 46.05 10.99
CA ASP A 225 -2.71 46.13 9.96
C ASP A 225 -2.18 46.81 8.69
N LEU A 226 -2.33 46.15 7.54
CA LEU A 226 -2.08 46.77 6.24
C LEU A 226 -3.31 47.58 5.80
N THR A 227 -3.33 48.86 6.17
CA THR A 227 -4.43 49.77 5.85
C THR A 227 -4.35 50.38 4.45
N ASP A 228 -3.23 50.19 3.74
CA ASP A 228 -3.08 50.70 2.38
C ASP A 228 -3.71 49.75 1.32
N ASP A 229 -4.28 50.34 0.27
CA ASP A 229 -4.89 49.62 -0.85
C ASP A 229 -3.93 49.45 -2.04
N SER A 230 -2.62 49.52 -1.80
CA SER A 230 -1.63 49.25 -2.83
C SER A 230 -1.79 47.83 -3.38
N PRO A 231 -1.43 47.59 -4.65
CA PRO A 231 -1.46 46.24 -5.21
C PRO A 231 -0.62 45.26 -4.39
N TYR A 232 0.48 45.70 -3.77
CA TYR A 232 1.32 44.89 -2.90
C TYR A 232 0.67 44.59 -1.55
N ALA A 233 -0.06 45.53 -0.94
CA ALA A 233 -0.81 45.27 0.29
C ALA A 233 -2.03 44.38 0.06
N ARG A 234 -2.71 44.49 -1.08
CA ARG A 234 -3.75 43.54 -1.48
C ARG A 234 -3.19 42.15 -1.69
N LEU A 235 -2.07 42.04 -2.40
CA LEU A 235 -1.38 40.77 -2.62
C LEU A 235 -0.84 40.17 -1.32
N ALA A 236 -0.28 40.98 -0.42
CA ALA A 236 0.16 40.53 0.90
C ALA A 236 -1.02 40.09 1.79
N ARG A 237 -2.15 40.80 1.78
CA ARG A 237 -3.39 40.37 2.45
C ARG A 237 -3.97 39.09 1.84
N GLU A 238 -3.92 38.94 0.52
CA GLU A 238 -4.34 37.71 -0.17
C GLU A 238 -3.43 36.53 0.19
N ILE A 239 -2.11 36.74 0.18
CA ILE A 239 -1.12 35.73 0.58
C ILE A 239 -1.27 35.39 2.07
N ALA A 240 -1.38 36.38 2.96
CA ALA A 240 -1.56 36.16 4.39
C ALA A 240 -2.92 35.52 4.73
N GLY A 241 -3.98 35.87 4.00
CA GLY A 241 -5.27 35.20 4.06
C GLY A 241 -5.19 33.75 3.60
N ALA A 242 -4.35 33.45 2.61
CA ALA A 242 -4.03 32.09 2.17
C ALA A 242 -3.02 31.34 3.08
N VAL A 243 -2.47 31.99 4.11
CA VAL A 243 -1.53 31.44 5.11
C VAL A 243 -2.26 30.96 6.39
N GLU A 244 -3.59 30.99 6.40
CA GLU A 244 -4.52 30.35 7.35
C GLU A 244 -3.92 29.78 8.66
N GLN A 245 -4.15 30.54 9.73
CA GLN A 245 -3.72 30.35 11.12
C GLN A 245 -3.97 28.92 11.67
N PRO A 246 -3.20 28.45 12.67
CA PRO A 246 -3.44 27.17 13.37
C PRO A 246 -4.90 26.94 13.84
N GLY A 247 -5.62 28.03 14.18
CA GLY A 247 -7.04 27.97 14.54
C GLY A 247 -7.96 27.52 13.41
N GLN A 248 -7.57 27.71 12.14
CA GLN A 248 -8.35 27.26 11.00
C GLN A 248 -8.30 25.76 10.79
N LEU A 249 -7.13 25.13 11.01
CA LEU A 249 -7.02 23.68 10.93
C LEU A 249 -7.87 23.04 12.02
N GLN A 250 -7.79 23.63 13.22
CA GLN A 250 -8.63 23.25 14.36
C GLN A 250 -10.13 23.32 14.01
N GLN A 251 -10.60 24.42 13.42
CA GLN A 251 -12.00 24.56 13.01
C GLN A 251 -12.39 23.59 11.88
N THR A 252 -11.53 23.43 10.88
CA THR A 252 -11.78 22.58 9.71
C THR A 252 -11.96 21.12 10.12
N LEU A 253 -11.08 20.63 11.00
CA LEU A 253 -11.08 19.27 11.53
C LEU A 253 -11.96 19.09 12.78
N GLY A 254 -12.58 20.15 13.29
CA GLY A 254 -13.45 20.09 14.48
C GLY A 254 -12.72 19.74 15.78
N MET A 255 -11.46 20.15 15.92
CA MET A 255 -10.63 19.83 17.08
C MET A 255 -10.90 20.76 18.28
N HIS A 256 -10.75 20.22 19.50
CA HIS A 256 -10.92 21.01 20.73
C HIS A 256 -9.72 21.91 21.08
N ALA A 257 -8.55 21.62 20.53
CA ALA A 257 -7.32 22.39 20.73
C ALA A 257 -6.54 22.53 19.41
N PRO A 258 -5.68 23.55 19.27
CA PRO A 258 -4.79 23.66 18.11
C PRO A 258 -3.87 22.44 17.98
N PRO A 259 -3.55 22.00 16.75
CA PRO A 259 -2.67 20.86 16.54
C PRO A 259 -1.23 21.21 16.93
N ALA A 260 -0.61 20.35 17.75
CA ALA A 260 0.80 20.46 18.15
C ALA A 260 1.72 19.86 17.05
N ILE A 261 1.77 20.51 15.89
CA ILE A 261 2.67 20.18 14.78
C ILE A 261 3.31 21.45 14.21
N PRO A 262 4.46 21.37 13.53
CA PRO A 262 5.11 22.52 12.91
C PRO A 262 4.18 23.35 12.03
N ARG A 263 4.36 24.68 12.10
CA ARG A 263 3.57 25.66 11.32
C ARG A 263 3.52 25.35 9.82
N ALA A 264 4.66 25.00 9.21
CA ALA A 264 4.70 24.68 7.78
C ALA A 264 3.86 23.45 7.40
N GLN A 265 3.69 22.48 8.30
CA GLN A 265 2.82 21.31 8.10
C GLN A 265 1.34 21.71 8.22
N ILE A 266 1.00 22.57 9.20
CA ILE A 266 -0.35 23.16 9.34
C ILE A 266 -0.75 23.90 8.07
N GLU A 267 0.10 24.82 7.60
CA GLU A 267 -0.16 25.64 6.41
C GLU A 267 -0.36 24.76 5.17
N ARG A 268 0.46 23.71 5.03
CA ARG A 268 0.33 22.78 3.90
C ARG A 268 -0.98 22.00 3.95
N LEU A 269 -1.38 21.53 5.13
CA LEU A 269 -2.61 20.77 5.33
C LEU A 269 -3.85 21.66 5.15
N ASN A 270 -3.87 22.86 5.72
CA ASN A 270 -4.95 23.84 5.52
C ASN A 270 -5.19 24.12 4.04
N ARG A 271 -4.13 24.43 3.30
CA ARG A 271 -4.24 24.67 1.86
C ARG A 271 -4.84 23.47 1.13
N PHE A 272 -4.33 22.26 1.42
CA PHE A 272 -4.86 21.05 0.80
C PHE A 272 -6.35 20.86 1.09
N LEU A 273 -6.76 20.97 2.36
CA LEU A 273 -8.16 20.76 2.76
C LEU A 273 -9.10 21.84 2.21
N SER A 274 -8.63 23.08 2.07
CA SER A 274 -9.36 24.17 1.44
C SER A 274 -9.64 23.89 -0.04
N ASP A 275 -8.66 23.32 -0.75
CA ASP A 275 -8.82 22.89 -2.16
C ASP A 275 -9.74 21.65 -2.32
N HIS A 276 -9.95 20.87 -1.24
CA HIS A 276 -10.67 19.59 -1.24
C HIS A 276 -11.84 19.56 -0.22
N PRO A 277 -12.85 20.45 -0.32
CA PRO A 277 -13.91 20.53 0.68
C PRO A 277 -14.80 19.28 0.77
N GLN A 278 -14.85 18.45 -0.27
CA GLN A 278 -15.57 17.17 -0.23
C GLN A 278 -14.88 16.16 0.71
N LEU A 279 -13.56 16.23 0.86
CA LEU A 279 -12.82 15.40 1.80
C LEU A 279 -13.18 15.79 3.24
N VAL A 280 -13.22 17.09 3.52
CA VAL A 280 -13.68 17.62 4.82
C VAL A 280 -15.12 17.22 5.09
N ALA A 281 -16.00 17.28 4.08
CA ALA A 281 -17.37 16.81 4.21
C ALA A 281 -17.45 15.30 4.49
N ALA A 282 -16.57 14.48 3.90
CA ALA A 282 -16.46 13.06 4.17
C ALA A 282 -15.99 12.80 5.61
N PHE A 283 -15.02 13.56 6.11
CA PHE A 283 -14.57 13.48 7.51
C PHE A 283 -15.72 13.71 8.48
N ARG A 284 -16.49 14.79 8.27
CA ARG A 284 -17.66 15.11 9.10
C ARG A 284 -18.75 14.05 9.02
N ARG A 285 -19.08 13.58 7.81
CA ARG A 285 -20.11 12.55 7.58
C ARG A 285 -19.76 11.22 8.26
N ASN A 286 -18.48 10.87 8.27
CA ASN A 286 -18.01 9.65 8.92
C ASN A 286 -17.87 9.81 10.44
N GLY A 287 -17.94 11.04 10.95
CA GLY A 287 -17.75 11.36 12.37
C GLY A 287 -16.30 11.17 12.81
N LEU A 288 -15.33 11.53 11.95
CA LEU A 288 -13.92 11.38 12.27
C LEU A 288 -13.46 12.40 13.30
N SER A 289 -12.56 11.98 14.17
CA SER A 289 -11.82 12.86 15.07
C SER A 289 -10.32 12.82 14.77
N PHE A 290 -9.59 13.83 15.24
CA PHE A 290 -8.17 14.01 14.93
C PHE A 290 -7.37 14.28 16.19
N LYS A 291 -6.28 13.53 16.38
CA LYS A 291 -5.33 13.71 17.48
C LYS A 291 -3.92 13.85 16.93
N PHE A 292 -3.33 15.02 17.09
CA PHE A 292 -1.94 15.27 16.76
C PHE A 292 -1.07 15.12 18.01
N ASN A 293 0.19 14.72 17.82
CA ASN A 293 1.10 14.33 18.90
C ASN A 293 0.54 13.16 19.74
N ALA A 294 -0.01 12.15 19.06
CA ALA A 294 -0.60 11.00 19.73
C ALA A 294 0.47 9.93 20.03
N ASP A 295 0.58 9.50 21.29
CA ASP A 295 1.47 8.39 21.68
C ASP A 295 1.20 7.10 20.91
N LEU A 296 -0.05 6.86 20.48
CA LEU A 296 -0.43 5.69 19.68
C LEU A 296 0.19 5.70 18.28
N ALA A 297 0.47 6.88 17.72
CA ALA A 297 1.09 7.02 16.40
C ALA A 297 2.63 7.04 16.49
N ARG A 298 3.20 6.96 17.69
CA ARG A 298 4.64 7.11 17.91
C ARG A 298 5.42 6.02 17.18
N LYS A 299 6.46 6.42 16.44
CA LYS A 299 7.35 5.57 15.60
C LYS A 299 6.73 5.03 14.31
N ILE A 300 5.41 5.11 14.14
CA ILE A 300 4.71 4.73 12.91
C ILE A 300 4.24 5.95 12.11
N GLY A 301 4.26 7.13 12.73
CA GLY A 301 3.93 8.41 12.12
C GLY A 301 2.44 8.72 12.08
N GLY A 302 1.62 7.76 11.66
CA GLY A 302 0.16 7.88 11.53
C GLY A 302 -0.54 6.60 11.96
N LEU A 303 -1.79 6.71 12.40
CA LEU A 303 -2.67 5.58 12.66
C LEU A 303 -4.14 5.99 12.60
N TYR A 304 -4.94 5.28 11.83
CA TYR A 304 -6.40 5.32 11.94
C TYR A 304 -6.94 4.18 12.81
N THR A 305 -7.72 4.53 13.83
CA THR A 305 -8.38 3.57 14.72
C THR A 305 -9.86 3.44 14.36
N HIS A 306 -10.32 2.25 13.95
CA HIS A 306 -11.72 2.05 13.51
C HIS A 306 -12.73 2.27 14.65
N GLY A 307 -12.42 1.77 15.85
CA GLY A 307 -13.36 1.74 16.98
C GLY A 307 -13.80 3.11 17.47
N ASP A 308 -12.89 4.08 17.54
CA ASP A 308 -13.18 5.46 17.96
C ASP A 308 -13.18 6.47 16.78
N LYS A 309 -12.92 5.98 15.56
CA LYS A 309 -12.86 6.75 14.31
C LYS A 309 -11.88 7.92 14.38
N THR A 310 -10.76 7.72 15.06
CA THR A 310 -9.73 8.75 15.23
C THR A 310 -8.58 8.55 14.26
N ILE A 311 -8.16 9.63 13.60
CA ILE A 311 -6.85 9.70 12.95
C ILE A 311 -5.85 10.27 13.95
N HIS A 312 -4.85 9.47 14.29
CA HIS A 312 -3.75 9.79 15.17
C HIS A 312 -2.53 10.14 14.33
N MET A 313 -1.90 11.28 14.61
CA MET A 313 -0.68 11.73 13.94
C MET A 313 0.42 11.95 14.99
N GLU A 314 1.62 11.46 14.71
CA GLU A 314 2.82 11.76 15.50
C GLU A 314 3.30 13.19 15.24
N GLU A 315 3.91 13.80 16.25
CA GLU A 315 4.64 15.05 16.06
C GLU A 315 5.99 14.74 15.39
N LEU A 316 6.12 15.14 14.12
CA LEU A 316 7.31 14.87 13.30
C LEU A 316 7.97 16.20 12.87
N PRO A 317 8.69 16.89 13.76
CA PRO A 317 9.11 18.28 13.54
C PRO A 317 10.14 18.45 12.41
N GLY A 318 10.94 17.42 12.15
CA GLY A 318 11.91 17.40 11.05
C GLY A 318 11.35 16.94 9.71
N LEU A 319 10.07 16.57 9.64
CA LEU A 319 9.48 16.02 8.43
C LEU A 319 9.04 17.13 7.47
N ALA A 320 9.43 17.01 6.20
CA ALA A 320 9.01 17.93 5.16
C ALA A 320 7.47 17.99 5.07
N PRO A 321 6.86 19.18 4.89
CA PRO A 321 5.40 19.35 4.89
C PRO A 321 4.65 18.44 3.92
N GLU A 322 5.21 18.17 2.73
CA GLU A 322 4.60 17.27 1.75
C GLU A 322 4.59 15.82 2.20
N VAL A 323 5.65 15.36 2.89
CA VAL A 323 5.70 13.98 3.40
C VAL A 323 4.73 13.82 4.57
N PHE A 324 4.60 14.85 5.41
CA PHE A 324 3.56 14.88 6.45
C PHE A 324 2.15 14.84 5.85
N LEU A 325 1.87 15.62 4.81
CA LEU A 325 0.58 15.59 4.13
C LEU A 325 0.27 14.21 3.54
N ARG A 326 1.26 13.56 2.91
CA ARG A 326 1.11 12.18 2.40
C ARG A 326 0.71 11.21 3.51
N LEU A 327 1.41 11.26 4.64
CA LEU A 327 1.08 10.43 5.80
C LEU A 327 -0.33 10.70 6.32
N PHE A 328 -0.73 11.96 6.44
CA PHE A 328 -2.11 12.31 6.82
C PHE A 328 -3.14 11.75 5.83
N LEU A 329 -2.86 11.84 4.52
CA LEU A 329 -3.76 11.36 3.47
C LEU A 329 -3.82 9.83 3.39
N HIS A 330 -2.75 9.14 3.76
CA HIS A 330 -2.74 7.69 3.94
C HIS A 330 -3.76 7.29 5.02
N GLU A 331 -3.68 7.87 6.22
CA GLU A 331 -4.65 7.60 7.29
C GLU A 331 -6.08 8.01 6.93
N ALA A 332 -6.22 9.15 6.22
CA ALA A 332 -7.50 9.57 5.68
C ALA A 332 -8.08 8.55 4.68
N GLY A 333 -7.23 7.85 3.93
CA GLY A 333 -7.63 6.76 3.03
C GLY A 333 -8.31 5.60 3.75
N HIS A 334 -7.74 5.15 4.87
CA HIS A 334 -8.38 4.16 5.75
C HIS A 334 -9.73 4.66 6.29
N ALA A 335 -9.77 5.93 6.71
CA ALA A 335 -10.95 6.52 7.32
C ALA A 335 -12.07 6.91 6.34
N THR A 336 -11.78 6.96 5.02
CA THR A 336 -12.72 7.41 3.98
C THR A 336 -12.89 6.40 2.86
N PHE A 337 -11.95 6.35 1.90
CA PHE A 337 -12.05 5.53 0.70
C PHE A 337 -12.23 4.04 1.02
N GLN A 338 -11.44 3.48 1.94
CA GLN A 338 -11.59 2.09 2.36
C GLN A 338 -13.00 1.84 2.90
N ARG A 339 -13.50 2.69 3.81
CA ARG A 339 -14.87 2.56 4.35
C ARG A 339 -15.94 2.67 3.26
N ALA A 340 -15.76 3.56 2.28
CA ALA A 340 -16.70 3.72 1.18
C ALA A 340 -16.76 2.47 0.29
N LEU A 341 -15.59 1.90 -0.05
CA LEU A 341 -15.47 0.70 -0.88
C LEU A 341 -16.02 -0.55 -0.17
N LEU A 342 -15.68 -0.71 1.11
CA LEU A 342 -16.09 -1.84 1.96
C LEU A 342 -17.47 -1.63 2.61
N ARG A 343 -18.19 -0.55 2.26
CA ARG A 343 -19.51 -0.21 2.83
C ARG A 343 -19.54 -0.18 4.37
N GLY A 344 -18.44 0.28 4.96
CA GLY A 344 -18.25 0.39 6.40
C GLY A 344 -17.95 -0.91 7.12
N GLN A 345 -17.84 -2.05 6.42
CA GLN A 345 -17.44 -3.33 7.00
C GLN A 345 -15.93 -3.36 7.22
N GLU A 346 -15.50 -4.06 8.28
CA GLU A 346 -14.10 -4.41 8.47
C GLU A 346 -13.73 -5.57 7.56
N LEU A 347 -12.54 -5.52 6.97
CA LEU A 347 -12.02 -6.62 6.19
C LEU A 347 -11.46 -7.69 7.13
N PRO A 348 -11.89 -8.96 7.03
CA PRO A 348 -11.29 -10.03 7.81
C PRO A 348 -9.79 -10.15 7.54
N ALA A 349 -9.00 -10.34 8.61
CA ALA A 349 -7.54 -10.40 8.52
C ALA A 349 -7.04 -11.48 7.54
N ILE A 350 -7.79 -12.59 7.42
CA ILE A 350 -7.50 -13.68 6.48
C ILE A 350 -7.54 -13.25 5.01
N LEU A 351 -8.35 -12.23 4.68
CA LEU A 351 -8.37 -11.62 3.35
C LEU A 351 -7.30 -10.54 3.25
N ASP A 352 -7.11 -9.73 4.29
CA ASP A 352 -6.19 -8.59 4.27
C ASP A 352 -4.77 -8.97 3.86
N LYS A 353 -4.27 -10.13 4.32
CA LYS A 353 -2.93 -10.65 3.99
C LYS A 353 -2.91 -11.68 2.85
N ALA A 354 -4.08 -11.98 2.28
CA ALA A 354 -4.32 -13.11 1.39
C ALA A 354 -4.02 -14.48 2.00
N ASP A 355 -4.01 -14.59 3.34
CA ASP A 355 -3.76 -15.85 4.04
C ASP A 355 -4.78 -16.93 3.66
N GLY A 356 -6.05 -16.56 3.46
CA GLY A 356 -7.09 -17.50 3.03
C GLY A 356 -6.82 -18.08 1.65
N LEU A 357 -6.31 -17.26 0.72
CA LEU A 357 -5.89 -17.73 -0.60
C LEU A 357 -4.68 -18.68 -0.48
N ASN A 358 -3.69 -18.32 0.33
CA ASN A 358 -2.50 -19.15 0.56
C ASN A 358 -2.87 -20.51 1.16
N LEU A 359 -3.78 -20.52 2.14
CA LEU A 359 -4.30 -21.74 2.77
C LEU A 359 -5.08 -22.61 1.77
N LEU A 360 -5.91 -22.03 0.89
CA LEU A 360 -6.61 -22.78 -0.16
C LEU A 360 -5.63 -23.38 -1.18
N ILE A 361 -4.61 -22.63 -1.60
CA ILE A 361 -3.56 -23.14 -2.49
C ILE A 361 -2.78 -24.28 -1.80
N ARG A 362 -2.51 -24.15 -0.50
CA ARG A 362 -1.82 -25.19 0.28
C ARG A 362 -2.70 -26.44 0.43
N LEU A 363 -3.99 -26.28 0.72
CA LEU A 363 -4.98 -27.36 0.78
C LEU A 363 -5.05 -28.11 -0.57
N GLU A 364 -5.11 -27.39 -1.70
CA GLU A 364 -5.07 -27.98 -3.05
C GLU A 364 -3.81 -28.84 -3.24
N ASN A 365 -2.63 -28.28 -2.94
CA ASN A 365 -1.35 -28.94 -3.19
C ASN A 365 -1.13 -30.17 -2.30
N VAL A 366 -1.43 -30.06 -1.00
CA VAL A 366 -1.28 -31.17 -0.05
C VAL A 366 -2.33 -32.24 -0.34
N GLY A 367 -3.58 -31.85 -0.54
CA GLY A 367 -4.68 -32.78 -0.85
C GLY A 367 -4.41 -33.58 -2.13
N ARG A 368 -3.92 -32.92 -3.20
CA ARG A 368 -3.50 -33.61 -4.44
C ARG A 368 -2.34 -34.57 -4.20
N THR A 369 -1.35 -34.18 -3.39
CA THR A 369 -0.20 -35.04 -3.07
C THR A 369 -0.62 -36.30 -2.32
N MET A 370 -1.63 -36.19 -1.45
CA MET A 370 -2.18 -37.33 -0.71
C MET A 370 -3.13 -38.19 -1.56
N ALA A 371 -3.82 -37.58 -2.53
CA ALA A 371 -4.78 -38.23 -3.41
C ALA A 371 -4.14 -39.03 -4.56
N ASP A 372 -2.90 -38.71 -4.97
CA ASP A 372 -2.22 -39.31 -6.13
C ASP A 372 -1.01 -40.21 -5.75
N PRO A 373 -1.22 -41.54 -5.61
CA PRO A 373 -0.19 -42.51 -5.24
C PRO A 373 0.77 -42.81 -6.38
N SER A 374 0.37 -42.50 -7.61
CA SER A 374 1.24 -42.54 -8.79
C SER A 374 2.06 -41.27 -8.93
N GLY A 375 1.78 -40.24 -8.12
CA GLY A 375 2.51 -39.00 -8.12
C GLY A 375 3.98 -39.21 -7.69
N PRO A 376 4.93 -38.52 -8.34
CA PRO A 376 6.34 -38.58 -7.94
C PRO A 376 6.56 -38.10 -6.50
N ALA A 377 5.64 -37.30 -5.96
CA ALA A 377 5.69 -36.83 -4.58
C ALA A 377 5.34 -37.95 -3.58
N GLN A 378 4.22 -38.66 -3.73
CA GLN A 378 3.77 -39.64 -2.71
C GLN A 378 4.68 -40.87 -2.64
N SER A 379 5.19 -41.34 -3.78
CA SER A 379 6.14 -42.45 -3.88
C SER A 379 7.48 -42.20 -3.15
N LEU A 380 7.80 -40.94 -2.83
CA LEU A 380 9.02 -40.53 -2.14
C LEU A 380 8.81 -40.22 -0.65
N LEU A 381 7.57 -40.18 -0.16
CA LEU A 381 7.25 -39.82 1.22
C LEU A 381 7.22 -41.05 2.12
N GLY A 382 8.00 -41.02 3.20
CA GLY A 382 7.88 -41.99 4.28
C GLY A 382 6.62 -41.78 5.13
N ARG A 383 6.30 -42.76 5.98
CA ARG A 383 5.16 -42.70 6.89
C ARG A 383 5.13 -41.43 7.78
N PRO A 384 6.24 -40.97 8.38
CA PRO A 384 6.23 -39.74 9.18
C PRO A 384 5.85 -38.50 8.38
N GLN A 385 6.26 -38.41 7.11
CA GLN A 385 5.89 -37.29 6.24
C GLN A 385 4.40 -37.32 5.90
N LEU A 386 3.81 -38.49 5.70
CA LEU A 386 2.36 -38.63 5.47
C LEU A 386 1.54 -38.21 6.70
N GLU A 387 1.98 -38.62 7.90
CA GLU A 387 1.34 -38.22 9.17
C GLU A 387 1.41 -36.69 9.34
N HIS A 388 2.55 -36.06 9.05
CA HIS A 388 2.70 -34.60 9.10
C HIS A 388 1.77 -33.87 8.11
N LEU A 389 1.67 -34.35 6.86
CA LEU A 389 0.77 -33.75 5.88
C LEU A 389 -0.70 -33.88 6.29
N GLN A 390 -1.09 -34.98 6.96
CA GLN A 390 -2.44 -35.17 7.47
C GLN A 390 -2.78 -34.20 8.63
N GLU A 391 -1.84 -33.97 9.55
CA GLU A 391 -1.97 -32.97 10.61
C GLU A 391 -2.07 -31.56 10.03
N GLU A 392 -1.25 -31.25 9.02
CA GLU A 392 -1.28 -29.98 8.31
C GLU A 392 -2.63 -29.76 7.61
N LEU A 393 -3.15 -30.75 6.87
CA LEU A 393 -4.47 -30.68 6.23
C LEU A 393 -5.58 -30.36 7.24
N THR A 394 -5.56 -31.04 8.38
CA THR A 394 -6.56 -30.84 9.44
C THR A 394 -6.51 -29.40 9.96
N THR A 395 -5.31 -28.89 10.23
CA THR A 395 -5.09 -27.52 10.71
C THR A 395 -5.56 -26.46 9.69
N ILE A 396 -5.24 -26.68 8.41
CA ILE A 396 -5.67 -25.80 7.32
C ILE A 396 -7.20 -25.78 7.22
N GLN A 397 -7.84 -26.95 7.31
CA GLN A 397 -9.30 -27.08 7.22
C GLN A 397 -10.00 -26.37 8.38
N GLU A 398 -9.58 -26.63 9.62
CA GLU A 398 -10.14 -25.97 10.80
C GLU A 398 -10.01 -24.44 10.66
N THR A 399 -8.88 -23.94 10.17
CA THR A 399 -8.67 -22.50 9.95
C THR A 399 -9.58 -21.94 8.84
N LEU A 400 -9.73 -22.65 7.72
CA LEU A 400 -10.59 -22.23 6.61
C LEU A 400 -12.07 -22.28 6.98
N GLU A 401 -12.49 -23.24 7.81
CA GLU A 401 -13.85 -23.35 8.32
C GLU A 401 -14.17 -22.23 9.33
N ASP A 402 -13.26 -21.94 10.26
CA ASP A 402 -13.41 -20.89 11.28
C ASP A 402 -13.45 -19.49 10.65
N GLN A 403 -12.54 -19.22 9.71
CA GLN A 403 -12.36 -17.89 9.12
C GLN A 403 -13.16 -17.66 7.82
N ALA A 404 -13.64 -18.73 7.20
CA ALA A 404 -14.51 -18.74 6.02
C ALA A 404 -14.16 -17.70 4.93
N PRO A 405 -12.91 -17.67 4.39
CA PRO A 405 -12.42 -16.59 3.54
C PRO A 405 -13.24 -16.40 2.25
N VAL A 406 -13.77 -17.49 1.68
CA VAL A 406 -14.60 -17.43 0.47
C VAL A 406 -15.92 -16.72 0.75
N ALA A 407 -16.60 -17.08 1.86
CA ALA A 407 -17.85 -16.44 2.25
C ALA A 407 -17.62 -14.96 2.60
N ALA A 408 -16.52 -14.65 3.31
CA ALA A 408 -16.13 -13.27 3.59
C ALA A 408 -15.90 -12.45 2.31
N PHE A 409 -15.22 -13.02 1.31
CA PHE A 409 -15.00 -12.36 0.02
C PHE A 409 -16.31 -12.16 -0.76
N GLU A 410 -17.19 -13.16 -0.75
CA GLU A 410 -18.50 -13.09 -1.43
C GLU A 410 -19.43 -12.05 -0.80
N GLN A 411 -19.26 -11.70 0.47
CA GLN A 411 -19.98 -10.61 1.14
C GLN A 411 -19.52 -9.21 0.70
N LEU A 412 -18.30 -9.09 0.14
CA LEU A 412 -17.81 -7.82 -0.40
C LEU A 412 -18.66 -7.36 -1.59
N SER A 413 -18.72 -6.04 -1.80
CA SER A 413 -19.34 -5.50 -3.01
C SER A 413 -18.59 -5.92 -4.29
N ALA A 414 -19.26 -5.96 -5.44
CA ALA A 414 -18.61 -6.32 -6.70
C ALA A 414 -17.37 -5.45 -7.02
N ASP A 415 -17.40 -4.16 -6.68
CA ASP A 415 -16.24 -3.28 -6.85
C ASP A 415 -15.13 -3.61 -5.85
N ALA A 416 -15.46 -3.92 -4.59
CA ALA A 416 -14.47 -4.35 -3.61
C ALA A 416 -13.81 -5.69 -4.00
N GLN A 417 -14.60 -6.65 -4.51
CA GLN A 417 -14.08 -7.90 -5.07
C GLN A 417 -13.15 -7.66 -6.26
N ARG A 418 -13.53 -6.75 -7.16
CA ARG A 418 -12.71 -6.36 -8.33
C ARG A 418 -11.40 -5.68 -7.89
N MET A 419 -11.45 -4.80 -6.89
CA MET A 419 -10.26 -4.16 -6.30
C MET A 419 -9.34 -5.18 -5.63
N TYR A 420 -9.91 -6.12 -4.87
CA TYR A 420 -9.17 -7.17 -4.19
C TYR A 420 -8.44 -8.09 -5.18
N ARG A 421 -9.10 -8.48 -6.27
CA ARG A 421 -8.46 -9.26 -7.35
C ARG A 421 -7.33 -8.50 -8.02
N ALA A 422 -7.52 -7.20 -8.29
CA ALA A 422 -6.45 -6.37 -8.84
C ALA A 422 -5.25 -6.30 -7.88
N TRP A 423 -5.50 -6.14 -6.57
CA TRP A 423 -4.46 -6.18 -5.55
C TRP A 423 -3.72 -7.53 -5.52
N LEU A 424 -4.42 -8.67 -5.59
CA LEU A 424 -3.79 -9.99 -5.62
C LEU A 424 -2.81 -10.14 -6.80
N VAL A 425 -3.17 -9.64 -7.99
CA VAL A 425 -2.29 -9.65 -9.16
C VAL A 425 -1.03 -8.80 -8.92
N LEU A 426 -1.19 -7.60 -8.36
CA LEU A 426 -0.07 -6.70 -8.05
C LEU A 426 0.80 -7.21 -6.89
N ARG A 427 0.22 -7.94 -5.94
CA ARG A 427 0.93 -8.59 -4.83
C ARG A 427 1.81 -9.73 -5.35
N GLU A 428 1.28 -10.58 -6.22
CA GLU A 428 2.05 -11.70 -6.77
C GLU A 428 3.21 -11.27 -7.66
N SER A 429 3.13 -10.09 -8.28
CA SER A 429 4.25 -9.51 -9.02
C SER A 429 5.35 -8.93 -8.11
N GLY A 430 5.27 -9.13 -6.78
CA GLY A 430 6.20 -8.56 -5.81
C GLY A 430 6.08 -7.03 -5.72
N GLY A 431 4.91 -6.49 -6.05
CA GLY A 431 4.70 -5.05 -6.19
C GLY A 431 5.31 -4.47 -7.46
N ALA A 432 5.68 -5.29 -8.45
CA ALA A 432 6.09 -4.78 -9.76
C ALA A 432 4.95 -3.97 -10.38
N GLY A 433 5.27 -2.73 -10.75
CA GLY A 433 4.28 -1.77 -11.22
C GLY A 433 3.59 -0.98 -10.11
N LEU A 434 3.94 -1.12 -8.83
CA LEU A 434 3.52 -0.19 -7.77
C LEU A 434 4.39 1.07 -7.74
N LEU A 435 3.77 2.21 -7.47
CA LEU A 435 4.44 3.51 -7.46
C LEU A 435 5.45 3.65 -6.30
N ALA A 436 5.14 3.08 -5.13
CA ALA A 436 6.05 2.98 -3.98
C ALA A 436 6.76 4.28 -3.57
N ILE A 437 5.97 5.34 -3.38
CA ILE A 437 6.48 6.62 -2.88
C ILE A 437 6.96 6.44 -1.44
N ALA A 438 8.20 6.85 -1.16
CA ALA A 438 8.79 6.78 0.16
C ALA A 438 8.01 7.64 1.18
N LEU A 439 7.62 7.00 2.28
CA LEU A 439 7.18 7.66 3.52
C LEU A 439 8.22 7.40 4.63
N VAL A 440 8.01 8.00 5.80
CA VAL A 440 8.90 7.85 6.96
C VAL A 440 9.09 6.36 7.29
N GLY A 441 10.34 5.93 7.50
CA GLY A 441 10.66 4.59 8.02
C GLY A 441 11.07 3.53 7.00
N PHE A 442 11.05 3.83 5.70
CA PHE A 442 11.49 2.87 4.65
C PHE A 442 12.86 3.26 4.08
N ALA A 443 13.77 2.28 3.96
CA ALA A 443 15.13 2.52 3.50
C ALA A 443 15.27 2.47 1.97
N SER A 444 14.29 1.88 1.25
CA SER A 444 14.29 1.82 -0.22
C SER A 444 12.89 1.80 -0.86
N GLU A 445 12.81 2.14 -2.15
CA GLU A 445 11.60 1.97 -2.97
C GLU A 445 11.16 0.50 -3.04
N GLY A 446 12.10 -0.45 -3.04
CA GLY A 446 11.81 -1.89 -3.07
C GLY A 446 11.06 -2.36 -1.82
N GLU A 447 11.54 -1.99 -0.63
CA GLU A 447 10.84 -2.25 0.63
C GLU A 447 9.46 -1.61 0.64
N ARG A 448 9.32 -0.43 0.03
CA ARG A 448 8.04 0.27 -0.05
C ARG A 448 7.06 -0.40 -1.00
N ARG A 449 7.51 -0.99 -2.12
CA ARG A 449 6.67 -1.83 -2.99
C ARG A 449 6.16 -3.06 -2.25
N ILE A 450 7.04 -3.72 -1.50
CA ILE A 450 6.66 -4.87 -0.67
C ILE A 450 5.62 -4.45 0.36
N TYR A 451 5.84 -3.34 1.06
CA TYR A 451 4.87 -2.79 2.03
C TYR A 451 3.52 -2.48 1.38
N GLN A 452 3.50 -1.75 0.26
CA GLN A 452 2.25 -1.40 -0.44
C GLN A 452 1.53 -2.64 -0.98
N ALA A 453 2.26 -3.69 -1.33
CA ALA A 453 1.71 -4.97 -1.73
C ALA A 453 1.31 -5.86 -0.54
N ASP A 454 1.68 -5.51 0.70
CA ASP A 454 1.66 -6.45 1.82
C ASP A 454 0.24 -6.78 2.28
N THR A 455 -0.57 -5.73 2.47
CA THR A 455 -1.97 -5.92 2.86
C THR A 455 -2.91 -5.16 1.95
N PHE A 456 -4.15 -5.64 1.86
CA PHE A 456 -5.15 -5.02 1.01
C PHE A 456 -5.55 -3.64 1.54
N ILE A 457 -5.71 -3.48 2.85
CA ILE A 457 -6.08 -2.17 3.43
C ILE A 457 -4.99 -1.12 3.24
N GLU A 458 -3.72 -1.49 3.34
CA GLU A 458 -2.58 -0.60 3.08
C GLU A 458 -2.54 -0.20 1.61
N PHE A 459 -2.77 -1.17 0.70
CA PHE A 459 -2.90 -0.89 -0.72
C PHE A 459 -4.00 0.15 -1.00
N LEU A 460 -5.18 0.03 -0.38
CA LEU A 460 -6.28 0.99 -0.52
C LEU A 460 -5.90 2.40 -0.05
N ALA A 461 -5.26 2.51 1.12
CA ALA A 461 -4.80 3.79 1.66
C ALA A 461 -3.74 4.45 0.78
N GLU A 462 -2.78 3.67 0.29
CA GLU A 462 -1.73 4.13 -0.61
C GLU A 462 -2.27 4.67 -1.92
N VAL A 463 -3.15 3.93 -2.60
CA VAL A 463 -3.70 4.41 -3.89
C VAL A 463 -4.59 5.63 -3.70
N PHE A 464 -5.27 5.75 -2.56
CA PHE A 464 -6.03 6.96 -2.21
C PHE A 464 -5.11 8.16 -2.01
N MET A 465 -4.06 8.02 -1.19
CA MET A 465 -3.05 9.06 -0.98
C MET A 465 -2.42 9.49 -2.32
N GLN A 466 -2.00 8.54 -3.15
CA GLN A 466 -1.41 8.80 -4.46
C GLN A 466 -2.39 9.50 -5.42
N THR A 467 -3.69 9.21 -5.29
CA THR A 467 -4.75 9.92 -6.02
C THR A 467 -4.90 11.36 -5.52
N ALA A 468 -4.94 11.55 -4.21
CA ALA A 468 -5.06 12.86 -3.57
C ALA A 468 -3.87 13.78 -3.89
N MET A 469 -2.67 13.21 -3.98
CA MET A 469 -1.45 13.94 -4.35
C MET A 469 -1.28 14.14 -5.86
N GLY A 470 -2.11 13.48 -6.70
CA GLY A 470 -2.03 13.55 -8.16
C GLY A 470 -0.96 12.65 -8.79
N ASP A 471 -0.11 11.98 -8.00
CA ASP A 471 0.98 11.14 -8.52
C ASP A 471 0.45 9.92 -9.30
N ILE A 472 -0.71 9.41 -8.91
CA ILE A 472 -1.30 8.20 -9.51
C ILE A 472 -1.62 8.40 -11.00
N ALA A 473 -1.93 9.63 -11.43
CA ALA A 473 -2.37 9.89 -12.80
C ALA A 473 -1.25 9.68 -13.82
N VAL A 474 -0.03 10.15 -13.50
CA VAL A 474 1.17 9.94 -14.32
C VAL A 474 1.57 8.47 -14.30
N HIS A 475 1.52 7.85 -13.12
CA HIS A 475 1.84 6.45 -12.94
C HIS A 475 0.91 5.52 -13.75
N LEU A 476 -0.40 5.71 -13.65
CA LEU A 476 -1.39 4.93 -14.38
C LEU A 476 -1.23 5.05 -15.88
N ARG A 477 -0.96 6.25 -16.41
CA ARG A 477 -0.71 6.43 -17.85
C ARG A 477 0.47 5.57 -18.28
N ARG A 478 1.60 5.71 -17.58
CA ARG A 478 2.82 4.96 -17.88
C ARG A 478 2.60 3.45 -17.81
N VAL A 479 2.04 2.94 -16.71
CA VAL A 479 1.85 1.49 -16.54
C VAL A 479 0.86 0.93 -17.54
N LEU A 480 -0.24 1.63 -17.86
CA LEU A 480 -1.19 1.16 -18.86
C LEU A 480 -0.60 1.18 -20.28
N ASP A 481 0.26 2.13 -20.60
CA ASP A 481 0.96 2.19 -21.89
C ASP A 481 2.03 1.08 -22.02
N GLU A 482 2.76 0.79 -20.94
CA GLU A 482 3.82 -0.24 -20.91
C GLU A 482 3.25 -1.67 -20.86
N GLU A 483 2.24 -1.90 -20.03
CA GLU A 483 1.69 -3.24 -19.77
C GLU A 483 0.54 -3.61 -20.71
N GLY A 484 -0.18 -2.63 -21.27
CA GLY A 484 -1.30 -2.85 -22.16
C GLY A 484 -2.34 -3.81 -21.58
N ASP A 485 -2.63 -4.90 -22.31
CA ASP A 485 -3.58 -5.94 -21.93
C ASP A 485 -2.97 -7.03 -21.01
N SER A 486 -1.76 -6.84 -20.47
CA SER A 486 -1.18 -7.78 -19.50
C SER A 486 -2.05 -7.89 -18.23
N PRO A 487 -1.89 -8.95 -17.42
CA PRO A 487 -2.58 -9.05 -16.13
C PRO A 487 -2.36 -7.82 -15.23
N ILE A 488 -1.15 -7.24 -15.23
CA ILE A 488 -0.82 -6.03 -14.46
C ILE A 488 -1.56 -4.81 -15.03
N GLY A 489 -1.58 -4.65 -16.36
CA GLY A 489 -2.32 -3.58 -17.02
C GLY A 489 -3.82 -3.63 -16.74
N GLN A 490 -4.42 -4.83 -16.82
CA GLN A 490 -5.84 -5.03 -16.48
C GLN A 490 -6.14 -4.77 -15.00
N ALA A 491 -5.26 -5.17 -14.09
CA ALA A 491 -5.38 -4.88 -12.66
C ALA A 491 -5.38 -3.36 -12.41
N TRP A 492 -4.45 -2.62 -13.00
CA TRP A 492 -4.41 -1.17 -12.88
C TRP A 492 -5.58 -0.45 -13.55
N ALA A 493 -6.09 -0.98 -14.67
CA ALA A 493 -7.31 -0.46 -15.28
C ALA A 493 -8.51 -0.61 -14.31
N ALA A 494 -8.62 -1.74 -13.62
CA ALA A 494 -9.63 -1.93 -12.59
C ALA A 494 -9.47 -0.99 -11.40
N VAL A 495 -8.24 -0.81 -10.90
CA VAL A 495 -7.94 0.14 -9.81
C VAL A 495 -8.34 1.55 -10.21
N ARG A 496 -7.95 2.01 -11.42
CA ARG A 496 -8.31 3.33 -11.95
C ARG A 496 -9.83 3.54 -11.95
N ASP A 497 -10.59 2.58 -12.49
CA ASP A 497 -12.05 2.71 -12.59
C ASP A 497 -12.70 2.84 -11.20
N ILE A 498 -12.18 2.11 -10.21
CA ILE A 498 -12.67 2.14 -8.82
C ILE A 498 -12.27 3.43 -8.13
N LEU A 499 -11.05 3.93 -8.33
CA LEU A 499 -10.62 5.23 -7.82
C LEU A 499 -11.49 6.36 -8.39
N VAL A 500 -11.79 6.34 -9.68
CA VAL A 500 -12.70 7.32 -10.32
C VAL A 500 -14.09 7.27 -9.70
N LYS A 501 -14.59 6.08 -9.36
CA LYS A 501 -15.93 5.90 -8.79
C LYS A 501 -16.02 6.29 -7.31
N TYR A 502 -14.98 6.06 -6.52
CA TYR A 502 -15.02 6.15 -5.06
C TYR A 502 -14.08 7.21 -4.47
N ALA A 503 -12.82 7.27 -4.91
CA ALA A 503 -11.82 8.20 -4.36
C ALA A 503 -11.98 9.62 -4.94
N VAL A 504 -12.12 9.76 -6.26
CA VAL A 504 -12.23 11.08 -6.93
C VAL A 504 -13.43 11.89 -6.42
N PRO A 505 -14.62 11.33 -6.17
CA PRO A 505 -15.73 12.10 -5.61
C PRO A 505 -15.44 12.63 -4.19
N ILE A 506 -14.65 11.90 -3.39
CA ILE A 506 -14.21 12.35 -2.06
C ILE A 506 -13.20 13.51 -2.21
N LEU A 507 -12.35 13.46 -3.24
CA LEU A 507 -11.28 14.44 -3.47
C LEU A 507 -11.69 15.61 -4.38
N ARG A 508 -12.94 15.68 -4.84
CA ARG A 508 -13.32 16.66 -5.86
C ARG A 508 -13.33 18.08 -5.29
N ALA A 509 -12.76 19.01 -6.05
CA ALA A 509 -13.00 20.43 -5.88
C ALA A 509 -14.50 20.75 -6.09
N PRO A 510 -15.04 21.83 -5.49
CA PRO A 510 -16.41 22.24 -5.76
C PRO A 510 -16.54 22.57 -7.24
N THR A 511 -17.54 21.98 -7.91
CA THR A 511 -17.95 22.44 -9.24
C THR A 511 -18.38 23.89 -9.11
N ARG A 512 -17.59 24.83 -9.65
CA ARG A 512 -18.01 26.22 -9.78
C ARG A 512 -19.29 26.23 -10.61
N SER A 513 -20.40 26.49 -9.94
CA SER A 513 -21.72 26.67 -10.53
C SER A 513 -21.83 27.97 -11.29
#